data_AF-A0AB36CJL8-F1
#
_entry.id   AF-A0AB36CJL8-F1
#
_cell.length_a   1.000
_cell.length_b   1.000
_cell.length_c   1.000
_cell.angle_alpha   90.00
_cell.angle_beta   90.00
_cell.angle_gamma   90.00
#
_symmetry.space_group_name_H-M   'P 1'
#
loop_
_entity.id
_entity.type
_entity.pdbx_description
1 polymer ?
#
loop_
_entity_poly.entity_id
_entity_poly.type
_entity_poly.pdbx_seq_one_letter_code
_entity_poly.pdbx_strand_id
1 'polypeptide(L)'
;MNTTAAHGAANNVEQPKPRSRFGRSKFGGSPAALIAGSIVAGLAAAFAAALILWAIVRPEESTGLYLGVFTLCLFPVASAGAWVFMVDRDTIVGATPNPEDSIESTWYDNATQNTFHIILFAIGALGVASVFTDVKLSLGAFAIASYVFILVSFGASYYLNKRRDS
;
A
#
# COMPACT_ATOMS: atom_id res chain seq x y z
N MET A 1 -26.83 -8.83 -52.26
CA MET A 1 -25.56 -8.92 -51.50
C MET A 1 -25.55 -7.76 -50.51
N ASN A 2 -25.75 -8.05 -49.22
CA ASN A 2 -25.96 -7.06 -48.15
C ASN A 2 -24.65 -6.40 -47.75
N THR A 3 -24.52 -5.09 -48.00
CA THR A 3 -23.38 -4.26 -47.58
C THR A 3 -23.49 -3.73 -46.14
N THR A 4 -24.56 -4.08 -45.41
CA THR A 4 -24.85 -3.61 -44.05
C THR A 4 -24.12 -4.35 -42.93
N ALA A 5 -23.55 -5.53 -43.18
CA ALA A 5 -22.87 -6.32 -42.15
C ALA A 5 -21.46 -5.80 -41.79
N ALA A 6 -20.81 -5.03 -42.67
CA ALA A 6 -19.44 -4.57 -42.46
C ALA A 6 -19.33 -3.34 -41.53
N HIS A 7 -20.40 -2.56 -41.37
CA HIS A 7 -20.39 -1.34 -40.53
C HIS A 7 -20.65 -1.61 -39.04
N GLY A 8 -21.16 -2.80 -38.69
CA GLY A 8 -21.43 -3.19 -37.30
C GLY A 8 -20.23 -3.75 -36.54
N ALA A 9 -19.22 -4.28 -37.25
CA ALA A 9 -18.07 -4.95 -36.63
C ALA A 9 -16.99 -3.97 -36.12
N ALA A 10 -16.91 -2.76 -36.68
CA ALA A 10 -15.89 -1.77 -36.31
C ALA A 10 -16.23 -0.99 -35.01
N ASN A 11 -17.50 -1.00 -34.57
CA ASN A 11 -17.94 -0.24 -33.41
C ASN A 11 -17.78 -0.98 -32.07
N ASN A 12 -17.32 -2.24 -32.10
CA ASN A 12 -17.06 -3.05 -30.90
C ASN A 12 -15.59 -3.01 -30.46
N VAL A 13 -14.76 -2.15 -31.06
CA VAL A 13 -13.44 -1.86 -30.50
C VAL A 13 -13.67 -0.94 -29.31
N GLU A 14 -13.63 -1.53 -28.11
CA GLU A 14 -13.71 -0.80 -26.84
C GLU A 14 -12.68 0.34 -26.88
N GLN A 15 -13.18 1.57 -27.01
CA GLN A 15 -12.32 2.74 -27.13
C GLN A 15 -11.46 2.84 -25.86
N PRO A 16 -10.12 2.94 -25.97
CA PRO A 16 -9.26 2.96 -24.81
C PRO A 16 -9.67 4.11 -23.88
N LYS A 17 -9.92 3.78 -22.60
CA LYS A 17 -10.34 4.76 -21.59
C LYS A 17 -9.38 5.96 -21.62
N PRO A 18 -9.89 7.20 -21.57
CA PRO A 18 -9.04 8.40 -21.59
C PRO A 18 -8.09 8.41 -20.40
N ARG A 19 -6.78 8.43 -20.69
CA ARG A 19 -5.70 8.38 -19.69
C ARG A 19 -5.38 9.78 -19.15
N SER A 20 -5.02 9.86 -17.87
CA SER A 20 -4.59 11.09 -17.19
C SER A 20 -3.34 10.85 -16.34
N ARG A 21 -2.57 11.90 -16.03
CA ARG A 21 -1.36 11.79 -15.19
C ARG A 21 -1.65 11.26 -13.77
N PHE A 22 -2.84 11.52 -13.24
CA PHE A 22 -3.26 11.12 -11.90
C PHE A 22 -4.25 9.95 -11.89
N GLY A 23 -4.56 9.40 -13.08
CA GLY A 23 -5.60 8.41 -13.25
C GLY A 23 -7.02 8.96 -13.07
N ARG A 24 -7.98 8.05 -13.00
CA ARG A 24 -9.41 8.27 -12.75
C ARG A 24 -9.86 7.30 -11.68
N SER A 25 -10.93 7.61 -10.97
CA SER A 25 -11.46 6.72 -9.92
C SER A 25 -12.08 5.46 -10.54
N LYS A 26 -11.88 4.30 -9.90
CA LYS A 26 -12.57 3.03 -10.21
C LYS A 26 -14.09 3.10 -10.05
N PHE A 27 -14.57 4.06 -9.26
CA PHE A 27 -15.99 4.31 -9.00
C PHE A 27 -16.63 5.29 -9.99
N GLY A 28 -15.91 5.67 -11.06
CA GLY A 28 -16.34 6.69 -12.00
C GLY A 28 -16.01 8.12 -11.52
N GLY A 29 -16.31 9.10 -12.37
CA GLY A 29 -16.00 10.52 -12.12
C GLY A 29 -14.71 11.01 -12.77
N SER A 30 -14.35 12.27 -12.50
CA SER A 30 -13.19 12.97 -13.09
C SER A 30 -11.90 12.75 -12.29
N PRO A 31 -10.70 12.97 -12.88
CA PRO A 31 -9.45 12.98 -12.14
C PRO A 31 -9.44 13.94 -10.95
N ALA A 32 -10.13 15.08 -11.06
CA ALA A 32 -10.27 16.04 -9.96
C ALA A 32 -11.08 15.47 -8.79
N ALA A 33 -12.14 14.71 -9.08
CA ALA A 33 -12.93 14.04 -8.04
C ALA A 33 -12.11 12.96 -7.32
N LEU A 34 -11.23 12.25 -8.02
CA LEU A 34 -10.30 11.29 -7.42
C LEU A 34 -9.32 11.99 -6.46
N ILE A 35 -8.71 13.10 -6.88
CA ILE A 35 -7.78 13.86 -6.03
C ILE A 35 -8.50 14.41 -4.80
N ALA A 36 -9.66 15.05 -4.98
CA ALA A 36 -10.45 15.57 -3.87
C ALA A 36 -10.88 14.46 -2.90
N GLY A 37 -11.37 13.33 -3.42
CA GLY A 37 -11.73 12.17 -2.62
C GLY A 37 -10.54 11.60 -1.84
N SER A 38 -9.36 11.54 -2.44
CA SER A 38 -8.13 11.04 -1.81
C SER A 38 -7.65 11.97 -0.68
N ILE A 39 -7.79 13.29 -0.87
CA ILE A 39 -7.50 14.28 0.16
C ILE A 39 -8.45 14.12 1.34
N VAL A 40 -9.76 14.06 1.08
CA VAL A 40 -10.77 13.92 2.15
C VAL A 40 -10.61 12.61 2.91
N ALA A 41 -10.48 11.49 2.19
CA ALA A 41 -10.28 10.17 2.80
C ALA A 41 -8.96 10.10 3.56
N GLY A 42 -7.88 10.66 3.00
CA GLY A 42 -6.58 10.73 3.67
C GLY A 42 -6.59 11.57 4.94
N LEU A 43 -7.29 12.72 4.93
CA LEU A 43 -7.46 13.56 6.12
C LEU A 43 -8.24 12.82 7.21
N ALA A 44 -9.34 12.16 6.85
CA ALA A 44 -10.14 11.38 7.79
C ALA A 44 -9.32 10.23 8.41
N ALA A 45 -8.56 9.49 7.59
CA ALA A 45 -7.71 8.41 8.06
C ALA A 45 -6.55 8.91 8.95
N ALA A 46 -5.88 10.00 8.57
CA ALA A 46 -4.81 10.60 9.34
C ALA A 46 -5.31 11.11 10.70
N PHE A 47 -6.48 11.76 10.73
CA PHE A 47 -7.09 12.23 11.97
C PHE A 47 -7.54 11.07 12.87
N ALA A 48 -8.12 10.02 12.29
CA ALA A 48 -8.48 8.81 13.04
C ALA A 48 -7.25 8.15 13.68
N ALA A 49 -6.13 8.04 12.93
CA ALA A 49 -4.87 7.52 13.47
C ALA A 49 -4.33 8.40 14.60
N ALA A 50 -4.37 9.74 14.45
CA ALA A 50 -3.97 10.67 15.50
C ALA A 50 -4.85 10.53 16.76
N LEU A 51 -6.15 10.33 16.60
CA LEU A 51 -7.08 10.07 17.71
C LEU A 51 -6.76 8.77 18.45
N ILE A 52 -6.44 7.70 17.72
CA ILE A 52 -6.04 6.41 18.32
C ILE A 52 -4.76 6.60 19.12
N LEU A 53 -3.75 7.26 18.55
CA LEU A 53 -2.49 7.53 19.24
C LEU A 53 -2.69 8.40 20.49
N TRP A 54 -3.53 9.44 20.39
CA TRP A 54 -3.89 10.28 21.52
C TRP A 54 -4.60 9.47 22.62
N ALA A 55 -5.51 8.56 22.26
CA ALA A 55 -6.23 7.73 23.22
C ALA A 55 -5.30 6.75 23.98
N ILE A 56 -4.19 6.35 23.37
CA ILE A 56 -3.18 5.47 23.97
C ILE A 56 -2.21 6.26 24.84
N VAL A 57 -1.64 7.34 24.30
CA VAL A 57 -0.57 8.11 24.95
C VAL A 57 -1.11 9.03 26.05
N ARG A 58 -2.34 9.54 25.90
CA ARG A 58 -2.98 10.50 26.82
C ARG A 58 -2.04 11.66 27.17
N PRO A 59 -1.56 12.43 26.16
CA PRO A 59 -0.63 13.53 26.41
C PRO A 59 -1.23 14.55 27.38
N GLU A 60 -0.45 14.97 28.38
CA GLU A 60 -0.85 15.99 29.37
C GLU A 60 -0.87 17.41 28.76
N GLU A 61 -0.15 17.60 27.66
CA GLU A 61 -0.08 18.83 26.87
C GLU A 61 -1.37 19.10 26.07
N SER A 62 -1.40 20.23 25.36
CA SER A 62 -2.51 20.61 24.49
C SER A 62 -2.94 19.50 23.52
N THR A 63 -4.12 18.92 23.77
CA THR A 63 -4.77 17.93 22.90
C THR A 63 -4.88 18.42 21.45
N GLY A 64 -5.21 19.71 21.26
CA GLY A 64 -5.33 20.30 19.93
C GLY A 64 -4.01 20.29 19.15
N LEU A 65 -2.89 20.62 19.81
CA LEU A 65 -1.57 20.57 19.19
C LEU A 65 -1.16 19.14 18.83
N TYR A 66 -1.38 18.19 19.74
CA TYR A 66 -1.06 16.78 19.50
C TYR A 66 -1.81 16.24 18.27
N LEU A 67 -3.14 16.39 18.25
CA LEU A 67 -3.95 15.91 17.13
C LEU A 67 -3.60 16.63 15.83
N GLY A 68 -3.38 17.95 15.88
CA GLY A 68 -3.00 18.75 14.71
C GLY A 68 -1.68 18.30 14.10
N VAL A 69 -0.63 18.16 14.90
CA VAL A 69 0.71 17.77 14.43
C VAL A 69 0.69 16.35 13.85
N PHE A 70 0.14 15.38 14.58
CA PHE A 70 0.11 14.00 14.09
C PHE A 70 -0.75 13.85 12.82
N THR A 71 -1.88 14.56 12.75
CA THR A 71 -2.72 14.55 11.54
C THR A 71 -1.96 15.15 10.36
N LEU A 72 -1.29 16.28 10.53
CA LEU A 72 -0.49 16.92 9.47
C LEU A 72 0.67 16.06 9.00
N CYS A 73 1.34 15.35 9.92
CA CYS A 73 2.43 14.43 9.59
C CYS A 73 1.94 13.19 8.83
N LEU A 74 0.78 12.64 9.21
CA LEU A 74 0.21 11.43 8.59
C LEU A 74 -0.58 11.74 7.30
N PHE A 75 -1.06 12.97 7.13
CA PHE A 75 -1.94 13.36 6.03
C PHE A 75 -1.36 13.04 4.64
N PRO A 76 -0.11 13.39 4.29
CA PRO A 76 0.42 13.11 2.95
C PRO A 76 0.44 11.61 2.62
N VAL A 77 0.85 10.77 3.56
CA VAL A 77 0.93 9.32 3.34
C VAL A 77 -0.46 8.69 3.28
N ALA A 78 -1.38 9.14 4.13
CA ALA A 78 -2.76 8.66 4.13
C ALA A 78 -3.51 9.06 2.85
N SER A 79 -3.31 10.28 2.35
CA SER A 79 -3.88 10.73 1.07
C SER A 79 -3.30 9.98 -0.12
N ALA A 80 -1.99 9.70 -0.12
CA ALA A 80 -1.38 8.88 -1.15
C ALA A 80 -1.94 7.45 -1.12
N GLY A 81 -2.08 6.84 0.06
CA GLY A 81 -2.70 5.52 0.22
C GLY A 81 -4.16 5.48 -0.23
N ALA A 82 -4.94 6.50 0.12
CA ALA A 82 -6.32 6.64 -0.33
C ALA A 82 -6.41 6.76 -1.87
N TRP A 83 -5.52 7.55 -2.48
CA TRP A 83 -5.41 7.66 -3.93
C TRP A 83 -5.10 6.32 -4.59
N VAL A 84 -4.09 5.59 -4.10
CA VAL A 84 -3.73 4.25 -4.60
C VAL A 84 -4.92 3.29 -4.52
N PHE A 85 -5.70 3.34 -3.44
CA PHE A 85 -6.87 2.49 -3.28
C PHE A 85 -7.99 2.83 -4.27
N MET A 86 -8.19 4.10 -4.60
CA MET A 86 -9.31 4.58 -5.41
C MET A 86 -9.02 4.62 -6.91
N VAL A 87 -7.75 4.79 -7.32
CA VAL A 87 -7.37 5.00 -8.71
C VAL A 87 -7.54 3.72 -9.55
N ASP A 88 -8.12 3.87 -10.74
CA ASP A 88 -8.11 2.89 -11.82
C ASP A 88 -6.76 3.01 -12.55
N ARG A 89 -5.89 2.01 -12.37
CA ARG A 89 -4.50 2.03 -12.85
C ARG A 89 -4.40 2.12 -14.38
N ASP A 90 -5.37 1.56 -15.11
CA ASP A 90 -5.37 1.54 -16.59
C ASP A 90 -5.59 2.93 -17.20
N THR A 91 -6.08 3.85 -16.37
CA THR A 91 -6.29 5.24 -16.74
C THR A 91 -5.09 6.13 -16.44
N ILE A 92 -3.99 5.59 -15.89
CA ILE A 92 -2.76 6.33 -15.63
C ILE A 92 -1.89 6.34 -16.90
N VAL A 93 -1.42 7.52 -17.31
CA VAL A 93 -0.46 7.66 -18.42
C VAL A 93 0.86 6.97 -18.06
N GLY A 94 1.33 6.06 -18.91
CA GLY A 94 2.62 5.37 -18.73
C GLY A 94 2.60 4.20 -17.76
N ALA A 95 1.41 3.78 -17.27
CA ALA A 95 1.29 2.52 -16.57
C ALA A 95 1.61 1.35 -17.53
N THR A 96 2.58 0.51 -17.17
CA THR A 96 2.87 -0.74 -17.86
C THR A 96 1.60 -1.61 -17.87
N PRO A 97 1.13 -2.11 -19.02
CA PRO A 97 0.05 -3.11 -19.06
C PRO A 97 0.50 -4.37 -18.31
N ASN A 98 -0.37 -4.93 -17.47
CA ASN A 98 -0.14 -6.14 -16.66
C ASN A 98 1.19 -6.17 -15.89
N PRO A 99 1.38 -5.26 -14.93
CA PRO A 99 2.58 -5.20 -14.11
C PRO A 99 2.75 -6.44 -13.22
N GLU A 100 1.68 -7.16 -12.91
CA GLU A 100 1.66 -8.47 -12.26
C GLU A 100 2.28 -9.59 -13.11
N ASP A 101 2.31 -9.45 -14.45
CA ASP A 101 3.00 -10.38 -15.35
C ASP A 101 4.50 -10.07 -15.48
N SER A 102 5.01 -9.09 -14.73
CA SER A 102 6.43 -8.74 -14.71
C SER A 102 7.26 -9.79 -13.99
N ILE A 103 8.51 -9.97 -14.43
CA ILE A 103 9.49 -10.74 -13.64
C ILE A 103 9.70 -10.09 -12.27
N GLU A 104 9.57 -8.76 -12.17
CA GLU A 104 9.75 -8.03 -10.92
C GLU A 104 8.59 -8.20 -9.94
N SER A 105 7.35 -8.30 -10.42
CA SER A 105 6.20 -8.64 -9.55
C SER A 105 6.33 -10.06 -9.04
N THR A 106 6.76 -10.99 -9.88
CA THR A 106 7.02 -12.38 -9.47
C THR A 106 8.09 -12.43 -8.37
N TRP A 107 9.19 -11.68 -8.49
CA TRP A 107 10.20 -11.60 -7.43
C TRP A 107 9.66 -10.97 -6.15
N TYR A 108 8.83 -9.93 -6.27
CA TYR A 108 8.19 -9.26 -5.14
C TYR A 108 7.22 -10.17 -4.40
N ASP A 109 6.35 -10.89 -5.13
CA ASP A 109 5.36 -11.80 -4.56
C ASP A 109 6.03 -12.98 -3.86
N ASN A 110 7.03 -13.57 -4.51
CA ASN A 110 7.85 -14.62 -3.91
C ASN A 110 8.60 -14.10 -2.67
N ALA A 111 9.14 -12.87 -2.70
CA ALA A 111 9.82 -12.28 -1.55
C ALA A 111 8.85 -11.99 -0.39
N THR A 112 7.65 -11.51 -0.70
CA THR A 112 6.59 -11.25 0.28
C THR A 112 6.14 -12.55 0.94
N GLN A 113 5.86 -13.58 0.14
CA GLN A 113 5.47 -14.89 0.65
C GLN A 113 6.59 -15.50 1.51
N ASN A 114 7.84 -15.47 1.06
CA ASN A 114 8.97 -16.01 1.83
C ASN A 114 9.16 -15.25 3.16
N THR A 115 9.06 -13.92 3.12
CA THR A 115 9.16 -13.05 4.31
C THR A 115 8.05 -13.35 5.31
N PHE A 116 6.82 -13.57 4.86
CA PHE A 116 5.71 -13.97 5.72
C PHE A 116 6.00 -15.27 6.48
N HIS A 117 6.53 -16.29 5.80
CA HIS A 117 6.90 -17.56 6.45
C HIS A 117 8.06 -17.39 7.43
N ILE A 118 9.06 -16.57 7.08
CA ILE A 118 10.18 -16.23 7.98
C ILE A 118 9.67 -15.56 9.26
N ILE A 119 8.77 -14.58 9.13
CA ILE A 119 8.18 -13.88 10.29
C ILE A 119 7.34 -14.83 11.13
N LEU A 120 6.51 -15.68 10.52
CA LEU A 120 5.73 -16.68 11.26
C LEU A 120 6.63 -17.58 12.10
N PHE A 121 7.72 -18.08 11.51
CA PHE A 121 8.68 -18.93 12.22
C PHE A 121 9.42 -18.15 13.31
N ALA A 122 9.89 -16.94 13.00
CA ALA A 122 10.64 -16.10 13.94
C ALA A 122 9.79 -15.72 15.17
N ILE A 123 8.53 -15.31 14.96
CA ILE A 123 7.60 -15.00 16.06
C ILE A 123 7.28 -16.26 16.86
N GLY A 124 7.03 -17.39 16.21
CA GLY A 124 6.79 -18.66 16.90
C GLY A 124 7.98 -19.09 17.77
N ALA A 125 9.19 -19.02 17.21
CA ALA A 125 10.43 -19.33 17.93
C ALA A 125 10.68 -18.37 19.10
N LEU A 126 10.43 -17.07 18.90
CA LEU A 126 10.53 -16.07 19.95
C LEU A 126 9.52 -16.33 21.07
N GLY A 127 8.29 -16.71 20.71
CA GLY A 127 7.25 -17.11 21.65
C GLY A 127 7.67 -18.30 22.51
N VAL A 128 8.21 -19.35 21.89
CA VAL A 128 8.76 -20.52 22.62
C VAL A 128 9.93 -20.11 23.52
N ALA A 129 10.89 -19.34 23.00
CA ALA A 129 12.04 -18.89 23.78
C ALA A 129 11.62 -18.06 25.00
N SER A 130 10.56 -17.25 24.88
CA SER A 130 10.05 -16.42 25.97
C SER A 130 9.58 -17.22 27.19
N VAL A 131 9.18 -18.50 27.01
CA VAL A 131 8.82 -19.39 28.13
C VAL A 131 10.04 -19.72 29.01
N PHE A 132 11.24 -19.70 28.43
CA PHE A 132 12.48 -20.05 29.12
C PHE A 132 13.30 -18.83 29.55
N THR A 133 12.87 -17.61 29.19
CA THR A 133 13.66 -16.39 29.42
C THR A 133 12.81 -15.24 29.94
N ASP A 134 13.28 -14.55 30.98
CA ASP A 134 12.62 -13.35 31.53
C ASP A 134 13.01 -12.05 30.81
N VAL A 135 13.21 -12.11 29.48
CA VAL A 135 13.63 -10.94 28.71
C VAL A 135 12.49 -9.92 28.62
N LYS A 136 12.70 -8.74 29.23
CA LYS A 136 11.79 -7.60 29.14
C LYS A 136 12.28 -6.62 28.09
N LEU A 137 11.60 -6.56 26.96
CA LEU A 137 11.84 -5.57 25.90
C LEU A 137 10.81 -4.45 25.98
N SER A 138 11.24 -3.21 25.76
CA SER A 138 10.30 -2.12 25.55
C SER A 138 9.56 -2.33 24.23
N LEU A 139 8.29 -1.91 24.17
CA LEU A 139 7.49 -2.03 22.94
C LEU A 139 8.16 -1.34 21.75
N GLY A 140 8.80 -0.19 21.99
CA GLY A 140 9.55 0.54 20.96
C GLY A 140 10.74 -0.25 20.42
N ALA A 141 11.55 -0.85 21.31
CA ALA A 141 12.68 -1.68 20.90
C ALA A 141 12.21 -2.91 20.12
N PHE A 142 11.13 -3.56 20.58
CA PHE A 142 10.55 -4.72 19.89
C PHE A 142 10.00 -4.35 18.50
N ALA A 143 9.28 -3.23 18.39
CA ALA A 143 8.71 -2.78 17.13
C ALA A 143 9.81 -2.40 16.11
N ILE A 144 10.83 -1.66 16.54
CA ILE A 144 11.98 -1.30 15.68
C ILE A 144 12.73 -2.56 15.24
N ALA A 145 13.06 -3.46 16.17
CA ALA A 145 13.78 -4.69 15.86
C ALA A 145 12.98 -5.57 14.88
N SER A 146 11.68 -5.71 15.10
CA SER A 146 10.79 -6.45 14.20
C SER A 146 10.74 -5.81 12.82
N TYR A 147 10.60 -4.49 12.74
CA TYR A 147 10.57 -3.78 11.46
C TYR A 147 11.87 -3.94 10.66
N VAL A 148 13.02 -3.78 11.31
CA VAL A 148 14.33 -4.01 10.68
C VAL A 148 14.46 -5.46 10.22
N PHE A 149 14.06 -6.42 11.05
CA PHE A 149 14.09 -7.85 10.69
C PHE A 149 13.22 -8.15 9.47
N ILE A 150 12.03 -7.56 9.37
CA ILE A 150 11.14 -7.69 8.21
C ILE A 150 11.79 -7.11 6.95
N LEU A 151 12.36 -5.90 7.03
CA LEU A 151 13.04 -5.26 5.90
C LEU A 151 14.21 -6.09 5.39
N VAL A 152 15.04 -6.63 6.30
CA VAL A 152 16.17 -7.48 5.94
C VAL A 152 15.70 -8.80 5.31
N SER A 153 14.68 -9.44 5.89
CA SER A 153 14.12 -10.69 5.37
C SER A 153 13.52 -10.52 3.97
N PHE A 154 12.79 -9.42 3.76
CA PHE A 154 12.24 -9.04 2.47
C PHE A 154 13.32 -8.74 1.45
N GLY A 155 14.27 -7.85 1.80
CA GLY A 155 15.36 -7.47 0.91
C GLY A 155 16.24 -8.67 0.50
N ALA A 156 16.57 -9.55 1.44
CA ALA A 156 17.30 -10.78 1.17
C ALA A 156 16.53 -11.72 0.25
N SER A 157 15.23 -11.95 0.53
CA SER A 157 14.39 -12.82 -0.32
C SER A 157 14.22 -12.26 -1.73
N TYR A 158 14.00 -10.95 -1.85
CA TYR A 158 13.89 -10.27 -3.14
C TYR A 158 15.20 -10.37 -3.94
N TYR A 159 16.33 -10.10 -3.29
CA TYR A 159 17.64 -10.19 -3.92
C TYR A 159 17.98 -11.60 -4.39
N LEU A 160 17.65 -12.62 -3.58
CA LEU A 160 17.85 -14.02 -3.93
C LEU A 160 16.96 -14.43 -5.11
N ASN A 161 15.68 -14.05 -5.12
CA ASN A 161 14.78 -14.34 -6.24
C ASN A 161 15.28 -13.66 -7.53
N LYS A 162 15.67 -12.39 -7.45
CA LYS A 162 16.27 -11.67 -8.58
C LYS A 162 17.51 -12.37 -9.12
N ARG A 163 18.41 -12.85 -8.25
CA ARG A 163 19.62 -13.57 -8.64
C ARG A 163 19.37 -14.94 -9.29
N ARG A 164 18.25 -15.60 -8.98
CA ARG A 164 17.92 -16.92 -9.54
C ARG A 164 17.46 -16.82 -11.00
N ASP A 165 16.88 -15.69 -11.36
CA ASP A 165 16.28 -15.43 -12.67
C ASP A 165 17.10 -14.43 -13.53
N SER A 166 18.28 -14.01 -13.05
CA SER A 166 19.28 -13.21 -13.79
C SER A 166 20.31 -14.13 -14.44
#